data_AF-A0A7K2J783-F1
#
_entry.id   AF-A0A7K2J783-F1
#
_cell.length_a   1.000
_cell.length_b   1.000
_cell.length_c   1.000
_cell.angle_alpha   90.00
_cell.angle_beta   90.00
_cell.angle_gamma   90.00
#
_symmetry.space_group_name_H-M   'P 1'
#
loop_
_entity.id
_entity.type
_entity.pdbx_description
1 polymer ?
#
loop_
_entity_poly.entity_id
_entity_poly.type
_entity_poly.pdbx_seq_one_letter_code
_entity_poly.pdbx_strand_id
1 'polypeptide(L)'
;MFLRGWINDAGLQKDDLLFPGARGGRLSVDAYMGLWQQAQEAVLPHDQLLAWRLGESVDILRESSLVRWLRLGVDVATVAELAGVAPAWLALRYPYCFRLGATEIDWERLAQATRLPEPTGR
;
A
#
# COMPACT_ATOMS: atom_id res chain seq x y z
N MET A 1 -15.18 -8.53 -18.45
CA MET A 1 -15.18 -7.56 -17.33
C MET A 1 -15.88 -8.21 -16.14
N PHE A 2 -15.10 -8.75 -15.18
CA PHE A 2 -15.61 -9.67 -14.14
C PHE A 2 -16.69 -9.05 -13.24
N LEU A 3 -16.51 -7.80 -12.80
CA LEU A 3 -17.43 -7.14 -11.86
C LEU A 3 -18.84 -6.92 -12.42
N ARG A 4 -18.96 -6.48 -13.68
CA ARG A 4 -20.28 -6.27 -14.30
C ARG A 4 -21.02 -7.60 -14.50
N GLY A 5 -20.29 -8.67 -14.82
CA GLY A 5 -20.86 -10.02 -14.86
C GLY A 5 -21.39 -10.45 -13.49
N TRP A 6 -20.55 -10.33 -12.45
CA TRP A 6 -20.95 -10.62 -11.07
C TRP A 6 -22.21 -9.86 -10.64
N ILE A 7 -22.29 -8.55 -10.88
CA ILE A 7 -23.47 -7.73 -10.52
C ILE A 7 -24.74 -8.29 -11.17
N ASN A 8 -24.66 -8.67 -12.45
CA ASN A 8 -25.80 -9.24 -13.16
C ASN A 8 -26.14 -10.65 -12.65
N ASP A 9 -25.15 -11.52 -12.49
CA ASP A 9 -25.33 -12.91 -12.07
C ASP A 9 -25.89 -13.00 -10.64
N ALA A 10 -25.45 -12.09 -9.76
CA ALA A 10 -25.97 -11.96 -8.40
C ALA A 10 -27.30 -11.18 -8.31
N GLY A 11 -27.79 -10.63 -9.43
CA GLY A 11 -29.06 -9.89 -9.49
C GLY A 11 -29.09 -8.61 -8.65
N LEU A 12 -27.93 -8.00 -8.39
CA LEU A 12 -27.81 -6.86 -7.47
C LEU A 12 -28.54 -5.65 -8.02
N GLN A 13 -29.34 -5.02 -7.17
CA GLN A 13 -30.02 -3.77 -7.44
C GLN A 13 -29.21 -2.57 -6.96
N LYS A 14 -29.70 -1.38 -7.31
CA LYS A 14 -29.14 -0.14 -6.77
C LYS A 14 -29.25 -0.16 -5.24
N ASP A 15 -28.18 0.27 -4.58
CA ASP A 15 -28.05 0.36 -3.12
C ASP A 15 -27.86 -0.98 -2.39
N ASP A 16 -27.79 -2.10 -3.13
CA ASP A 16 -27.37 -3.39 -2.58
C ASP A 16 -25.88 -3.40 -2.22
N LEU A 17 -25.53 -4.27 -1.27
CA LEU A 17 -24.13 -4.56 -0.98
C LEU A 17 -23.50 -5.33 -2.14
N LEU A 18 -22.33 -4.86 -2.60
CA LEU A 18 -21.61 -5.48 -3.71
C LEU A 18 -21.24 -6.94 -3.45
N PHE A 19 -20.96 -7.26 -2.18
CA PHE A 19 -20.68 -8.61 -1.68
C PHE A 19 -21.51 -8.86 -0.41
N PRO A 20 -22.72 -9.43 -0.54
CA PRO A 20 -23.56 -9.74 0.61
C PRO A 20 -23.05 -10.98 1.36
N GLY A 21 -23.24 -11.01 2.67
CA GLY A 21 -23.01 -12.20 3.49
C GLY A 21 -24.06 -13.30 3.22
N ALA A 22 -23.73 -14.55 3.56
CA ALA A 22 -24.58 -15.72 3.27
C ALA A 22 -26.00 -15.67 3.88
N ARG A 23 -26.22 -14.87 4.93
CA ARG A 23 -27.53 -14.69 5.58
C ARG A 23 -28.20 -13.35 5.24
N GLY A 24 -27.72 -12.66 4.22
CA GLY A 24 -28.03 -11.26 3.95
C GLY A 24 -27.25 -10.32 4.88
N GLY A 25 -27.06 -9.08 4.44
CA GLY A 25 -26.27 -8.07 5.15
C GLY A 25 -24.77 -8.11 4.84
N ARG A 26 -23.96 -7.49 5.69
CA ARG A 26 -22.51 -7.31 5.46
C ARG A 26 -21.76 -8.64 5.50
N LEU A 27 -20.83 -8.81 4.57
CA LEU A 27 -19.86 -9.90 4.60
C LEU A 27 -19.06 -9.84 5.92
N SER A 28 -18.97 -10.98 6.62
CA SER A 28 -18.22 -11.04 7.87
C SER A 28 -16.72 -11.05 7.62
N VAL A 29 -15.96 -10.64 8.64
CA VAL A 29 -14.50 -10.67 8.60
C VAL A 29 -13.99 -12.09 8.34
N ASP A 30 -14.51 -13.05 9.10
CA ASP A 30 -14.13 -14.46 8.98
C ASP A 30 -14.40 -15.02 7.58
N ALA A 31 -15.48 -14.60 6.92
CA ALA A 31 -15.82 -15.08 5.59
C ALA A 31 -14.81 -14.62 4.54
N TYR A 32 -14.44 -13.31 4.54
CA TYR A 32 -13.45 -12.84 3.57
C TYR A 32 -12.04 -13.32 3.92
N MET A 33 -11.71 -13.48 5.21
CA MET A 33 -10.43 -14.05 5.63
C MET A 33 -10.29 -15.52 5.21
N GLY A 34 -11.35 -16.31 5.31
CA GLY A 34 -11.37 -17.67 4.78
C GLY A 34 -11.18 -17.71 3.26
N LEU A 35 -11.80 -16.79 2.52
CA LEU A 35 -11.60 -16.68 1.08
C LEU A 35 -10.15 -16.29 0.73
N TRP A 36 -9.53 -15.40 1.51
CA TRP A 36 -8.13 -15.03 1.35
C TRP A 36 -7.20 -16.24 1.51
N GLN A 37 -7.41 -17.04 2.56
CA GLN A 37 -6.66 -18.27 2.78
C GLN A 37 -6.78 -19.23 1.58
N GLN A 38 -8.00 -19.45 1.08
CA GLN A 38 -8.22 -20.31 -0.08
C GLN A 38 -7.51 -19.80 -1.34
N ALA A 39 -7.50 -18.48 -1.56
CA ALA A 39 -6.81 -17.87 -2.68
C ALA A 39 -5.28 -18.06 -2.58
N GLN A 40 -4.72 -17.96 -1.38
CA GLN A 40 -3.30 -18.23 -1.14
C GLN A 40 -2.98 -19.71 -1.40
N GLU A 41 -3.77 -20.63 -0.87
CA GLU A 41 -3.61 -22.08 -1.05
C GLU A 41 -3.68 -22.51 -2.52
N ALA A 42 -4.46 -21.81 -3.33
CA ALA A 42 -4.59 -22.09 -4.77
C ALA A 42 -3.37 -21.67 -5.61
N VAL A 43 -2.53 -20.75 -5.12
CA VAL A 43 -1.46 -20.14 -5.91
C VAL A 43 -0.06 -20.40 -5.34
N LEU A 44 0.07 -20.58 -4.02
CA LEU A 44 1.36 -20.73 -3.36
C LEU A 44 1.70 -22.21 -3.09
N PRO A 45 2.96 -22.63 -3.35
CA PRO A 45 3.49 -23.92 -2.89
C PRO A 45 3.39 -24.09 -1.36
N HIS A 46 3.28 -25.33 -0.87
CA HIS A 46 3.06 -25.63 0.55
C HIS A 46 4.15 -25.10 1.48
N ASP A 47 5.41 -25.19 1.06
CA ASP A 47 6.56 -24.63 1.77
C ASP A 47 6.51 -23.09 1.83
N GLN A 48 6.06 -22.44 0.75
CA GLN A 48 5.85 -21.00 0.72
C GLN A 48 4.66 -20.56 1.56
N LEU A 49 3.56 -21.32 1.63
CA LEU A 49 2.43 -21.01 2.51
C LEU A 49 2.85 -20.99 3.99
N LEU A 50 3.71 -21.93 4.39
CA LEU A 50 4.23 -22.04 5.75
C LEU A 50 5.30 -20.97 6.04
N ALA A 51 6.18 -20.69 5.07
CA ALA A 51 7.27 -19.72 5.21
C ALA A 51 6.80 -18.26 5.08
N TRP A 52 5.87 -17.99 4.16
CA TRP A 52 5.15 -16.71 4.06
C TRP A 52 4.36 -16.43 5.34
N ARG A 53 4.01 -17.49 6.10
CA ARG A 53 3.16 -17.47 7.30
C ARG A 53 1.85 -16.72 7.07
N LEU A 54 0.74 -17.46 6.99
CA LEU A 54 -0.31 -17.53 8.03
C LEU A 54 -0.66 -16.28 8.90
N GLY A 55 -0.34 -15.04 8.50
CA GLY A 55 -0.45 -13.87 9.38
C GLY A 55 -0.42 -12.50 8.71
N GLU A 56 -0.05 -12.38 7.43
CA GLU A 56 -0.35 -11.15 6.72
C GLU A 56 -1.83 -11.14 6.35
N SER A 57 -2.57 -10.26 7.02
CA SER A 57 -3.95 -9.95 6.68
C SER A 57 -4.04 -9.55 5.20
N VAL A 58 -5.26 -9.56 4.65
CA VAL A 58 -5.57 -9.01 3.32
C VAL A 58 -4.93 -7.62 3.09
N ASP A 59 -4.63 -6.87 4.15
CA ASP A 59 -3.96 -5.58 4.09
C ASP A 59 -2.60 -5.62 3.40
N ILE A 60 -1.91 -6.76 3.33
CA ILE A 60 -0.66 -6.84 2.55
C ILE A 60 -0.85 -6.44 1.09
N LEU A 61 -2.02 -6.75 0.51
CA LEU A 61 -2.34 -6.35 -0.86
C LEU A 61 -2.34 -4.83 -0.99
N ARG A 62 -2.87 -4.14 0.03
CA ARG A 62 -2.86 -2.68 0.12
C ARG A 62 -1.43 -2.17 0.33
N GLU A 63 -0.72 -2.65 1.35
CA GLU A 63 0.65 -2.23 1.65
C GLU A 63 1.57 -2.41 0.42
N SER A 64 1.47 -3.55 -0.27
CA SER A 64 2.22 -3.86 -1.51
C SER A 64 1.88 -2.91 -2.66
N SER A 65 0.60 -2.55 -2.81
CA SER A 65 0.15 -1.60 -3.83
C SER A 65 0.70 -0.20 -3.58
N LEU A 66 0.69 0.25 -2.31
CA LEU A 66 1.25 1.55 -1.91
C LEU A 66 2.75 1.62 -2.21
N VAL A 67 3.50 0.60 -1.77
CA VAL A 67 4.95 0.49 -2.04
C VAL A 67 5.22 0.48 -3.54
N ARG A 68 4.43 -0.26 -4.31
CA ARG A 68 4.57 -0.31 -5.77
C ARG A 68 4.36 1.06 -6.42
N TRP A 69 3.30 1.78 -6.06
CA TRP A 69 3.06 3.12 -6.62
C TRP A 69 4.17 4.11 -6.26
N LEU A 70 4.62 4.12 -5.01
CA LEU A 70 5.73 4.97 -4.58
C LEU A 70 7.02 4.66 -5.34
N ARG A 71 7.35 3.38 -5.52
CA ARG A 71 8.53 2.96 -6.30
C ARG A 71 8.44 3.26 -7.79
N LEU A 72 7.22 3.31 -8.34
CA LEU A 72 6.98 3.74 -9.73
C LEU A 72 7.05 5.26 -9.88
N GLY A 73 7.32 6.01 -8.81
CA GLY A 73 7.43 7.46 -8.83
C GLY A 73 6.09 8.20 -8.87
N VAL A 74 4.99 7.53 -8.52
CA VAL A 74 3.72 8.22 -8.31
C VAL A 74 3.88 9.20 -7.15
N ASP A 75 3.40 10.43 -7.35
CA ASP A 75 3.49 11.49 -6.34
C ASP A 75 2.92 11.05 -4.99
N VAL A 76 3.63 11.42 -3.91
CA VAL A 76 3.31 10.98 -2.55
C VAL A 76 1.95 11.51 -2.07
N ALA A 77 1.55 12.73 -2.46
CA ALA A 77 0.26 13.27 -2.09
C ALA A 77 -0.87 12.52 -2.80
N THR A 78 -0.65 12.16 -4.08
CA THR A 78 -1.59 11.34 -4.85
C THR A 78 -1.77 9.95 -4.23
N VAL A 79 -0.67 9.26 -3.87
CA VAL A 79 -0.75 7.96 -3.20
C VAL A 79 -1.46 8.07 -1.85
N ALA A 80 -1.19 9.13 -1.09
CA ALA A 80 -1.80 9.39 0.20
C ALA A 80 -3.32 9.60 0.09
N GLU A 81 -3.75 10.38 -0.90
CA GLU A 81 -5.18 10.62 -1.19
C GLU A 81 -5.90 9.32 -1.55
N LEU A 82 -5.35 8.53 -2.48
CA LEU A 82 -5.93 7.24 -2.87
C LEU A 82 -6.00 6.23 -1.71
N ALA A 83 -5.03 6.30 -0.81
CA ALA A 83 -5.01 5.48 0.39
C ALA A 83 -5.94 6.02 1.48
N GLY A 84 -6.28 7.31 1.50
CA GLY A 84 -6.97 7.94 2.62
C GLY A 84 -6.09 8.03 3.86
N VAL A 85 -4.80 8.32 3.71
CA VAL A 85 -3.83 8.54 4.81
C VAL A 85 -3.12 9.88 4.64
N ALA A 86 -2.44 10.36 5.68
CA ALA A 86 -1.60 11.55 5.57
C ALA A 86 -0.30 11.23 4.79
N PRO A 87 0.23 12.15 3.95
CA PRO A 87 1.52 11.93 3.27
C PRO A 87 2.69 11.62 4.21
N ALA A 88 2.72 12.27 5.38
CA ALA A 88 3.73 12.01 6.41
C ALA A 88 3.68 10.56 6.94
N TRP A 89 2.50 9.94 6.97
CA TRP A 89 2.37 8.54 7.37
C TRP A 89 3.08 7.61 6.38
N LEU A 90 2.98 7.88 5.07
CA LEU A 90 3.70 7.11 4.05
C LEU A 90 5.22 7.23 4.19
N ALA A 91 5.72 8.45 4.44
CA ALA A 91 7.15 8.68 4.65
C ALA A 91 7.69 7.95 5.88
N LEU A 92 6.92 7.92 6.98
CA LEU A 92 7.29 7.22 8.21
C LEU A 92 7.18 5.70 8.08
N ARG A 93 6.16 5.21 7.39
CA ARG A 93 5.89 3.77 7.21
C ARG A 93 6.81 3.13 6.18
N TYR A 94 7.10 3.85 5.10
CA TYR A 94 7.87 3.36 3.95
C TYR A 94 9.06 4.26 3.60
N PRO A 95 9.94 4.59 4.55
CA PRO A 95 11.05 5.53 4.31
C PRO A 95 11.97 5.05 3.19
N TYR A 96 12.07 3.74 3.00
CA TYR A 96 12.88 3.12 1.95
C TYR A 96 12.38 3.40 0.52
N CYS A 97 11.13 3.84 0.34
CA CYS A 97 10.61 4.25 -0.97
C CYS A 97 11.06 5.66 -1.38
N PHE A 98 11.55 6.46 -0.43
CA PHE A 98 11.97 7.85 -0.65
C PHE A 98 13.48 8.02 -0.64
N ARG A 99 14.23 6.94 -0.36
CA ARG A 99 15.68 6.96 -0.47
C ARG A 99 16.06 6.99 -1.94
N LEU A 100 16.46 8.16 -2.43
CA LEU A 100 17.25 8.28 -3.66
C LEU A 100 18.47 7.37 -3.49
N GLY A 101 18.60 6.37 -4.36
CA GLY A 101 19.65 5.37 -4.25
C GLY A 101 21.02 6.06 -4.17
N ALA A 102 21.68 5.92 -3.01
CA ALA A 102 23.02 6.41 -2.70
C ALA A 102 23.50 7.57 -3.60
N THR A 103 22.74 8.67 -3.66
CA THR A 103 23.33 9.92 -4.16
C THR A 103 24.36 10.29 -3.13
N GLU A 104 25.63 10.12 -3.50
CA GLU A 104 26.77 10.60 -2.75
C GLU A 104 26.46 12.04 -2.35
N ILE A 105 26.41 12.30 -1.04
CA ILE A 105 26.20 13.66 -0.56
C ILE A 105 27.42 14.44 -1.04
N ASP A 106 27.19 15.42 -1.92
CA ASP A 106 28.21 16.39 -2.31
C ASP A 106 28.50 17.28 -1.10
N TRP A 107 29.40 16.80 -0.25
CA TRP A 107 29.82 17.45 0.98
C TRP A 107 30.45 18.81 0.73
N GLU A 108 31.04 19.01 -0.44
CA GLU A 108 31.67 20.27 -0.83
C GLU A 108 30.61 21.34 -1.11
N ARG A 109 29.55 20.98 -1.84
CA ARG A 109 28.40 21.86 -2.07
C ARG A 109 27.64 22.17 -0.78
N LEU A 110 27.49 21.20 0.12
CA LEU A 110 26.86 21.40 1.43
C LEU A 110 27.68 22.36 2.31
N ALA A 111 29.02 22.23 2.31
CA ALA A 111 29.91 23.11 3.06
C ALA A 111 29.88 24.56 2.54
N GLN A 112 29.73 24.75 1.23
CA GLN A 112 29.56 26.09 0.65
C GLN A 112 28.24 26.74 1.07
N ALA A 113 27.15 25.97 1.10
CA ALA A 113 25.83 26.47 1.49
C ALA A 113 25.72 26.79 2.99
N THR A 114 26.52 26.13 3.83
CA THR A 114 26.51 26.31 5.29
C THR A 114 27.58 27.28 5.80
N ARG A 115 28.42 27.85 4.93
CA ARG A 115 29.33 28.93 5.33
C ARG A 115 28.52 30.15 5.76
N LEU A 116 28.67 30.51 7.03
CA LEU A 116 28.20 31.79 7.55
C LEU A 116 29.05 32.91 6.93
N PRO A 117 28.45 34.08 6.63
CA PRO A 117 29.21 35.23 6.16
C PRO A 117 30.25 35.61 7.22
N GLU A 118 31.50 35.79 6.78
CA GLU A 118 32.61 36.19 7.64
C GLU A 118 32.24 37.45 8.42
N PRO A 119 32.48 37.49 9.75
CA PRO A 119 32.16 38.67 10.54
C PRO A 119 32.97 39.85 10.03
N THR A 120 32.28 40.87 9.54
CA THR A 120 32.90 42.12 9.07
C THR A 120 33.63 42.75 10.25
N GLY A 121 34.96 42.65 10.24
CA GLY A 121 35.82 43.15 11.31
C GLY A 121 35.59 44.65 11.57
N ARG A 122 35.55 45.02 12.85
CA ARG A 122 35.73 46.38 13.37
C ARG A 122 37.10 46.49 14.00
#